data_AF-A0A3R9N0X4-F1
#
_entry.id   AF-A0A3R9N0X4-F1
#
_cell.length_a   1.000
_cell.length_b   1.000
_cell.length_c   1.000
_cell.angle_alpha   90.00
_cell.angle_beta   90.00
_cell.angle_gamma   90.00
#
_symmetry.space_group_name_H-M   'P 1'
#
loop_
_entity.id
_entity.type
_entity.pdbx_description
1 polymer ?
#
loop_
_entity_poly.entity_id
_entity_poly.type
_entity_poly.pdbx_seq_one_letter_code
_entity_poly.pdbx_strand_id
1 'polypeptide(L)'
;MALFNSVAECMQYLETCKKAFPVLHEIIKPGDVKAWAKQLAAHASLDDYLLTEMGNLNLLNISIATGWGLENGRQDEPPLRHYQGLLEKLSTYLDKFPRLKANRSFRGKVKNLTGLSLLTTLSELSLAFQLATNGYQVVFEKKFKRAAAAADKDVDVSATDATGHVVHFEVYMPSKVMEDEGFLDLNEDDADFAGRVEAKLLTKFGNEVITALDGQVFLAVNTAFFDRLRVKNAFSFTASDYSRLIDLVPRPVDGILLFDDDFGAGNSFRFGPLLRKL
;
A
#
# COMPACT_ATOMS: atom_id res chain seq x y z
N MET A 1 14.69 -6.29 27.94
CA MET A 1 15.49 -7.33 27.27
C MET A 1 15.54 -6.93 25.82
N ALA A 2 16.72 -6.86 25.20
CA ALA A 2 16.81 -6.50 23.78
C ALA A 2 16.22 -7.62 22.92
N LEU A 3 15.48 -7.25 21.87
CA LEU A 3 14.86 -8.19 20.93
C LEU A 3 15.88 -8.62 19.86
N PHE A 4 16.75 -7.69 19.45
CA PHE A 4 17.79 -7.87 18.44
C PHE A 4 19.16 -7.47 18.98
N ASN A 5 20.07 -8.45 19.11
CA ASN A 5 21.36 -8.25 19.78
C ASN A 5 22.52 -8.03 18.80
N SER A 6 22.37 -8.42 17.54
CA SER A 6 23.39 -8.22 16.51
C SER A 6 22.84 -8.23 15.08
N VAL A 7 23.58 -7.63 14.15
CA VAL A 7 23.25 -7.70 12.72
C VAL A 7 23.23 -9.16 12.22
N ALA A 8 24.12 -10.02 12.73
CA ALA A 8 24.18 -11.43 12.34
C ALA A 8 22.91 -12.18 12.75
N GLU A 9 22.41 -11.92 13.95
CA GLU A 9 21.14 -12.47 14.44
C GLU A 9 19.96 -11.98 13.59
N CYS A 10 19.93 -10.68 13.23
CA CYS A 10 18.93 -10.15 12.30
C CYS A 10 18.96 -10.85 10.93
N MET A 11 20.15 -11.19 10.41
CA MET A 11 20.27 -11.94 9.15
C MET A 11 19.70 -13.36 9.28
N GLN A 12 19.92 -14.02 10.42
CA GLN A 12 19.35 -15.33 10.68
C GLN A 12 17.82 -15.27 10.67
N TYR A 13 17.22 -14.31 11.36
CA TYR A 13 15.77 -14.11 11.36
C TYR A 13 15.22 -13.81 9.96
N LEU A 14 15.91 -12.99 9.17
CA LEU A 14 15.54 -12.75 7.78
C LEU A 14 15.47 -14.06 6.98
N GLU A 15 16.47 -14.94 7.11
CA GLU A 15 16.47 -16.23 6.41
C GLU A 15 15.40 -17.18 6.94
N THR A 16 15.10 -17.17 8.24
CA THR A 16 13.96 -17.92 8.79
C THR A 16 12.64 -17.44 8.21
N CYS A 17 12.44 -16.12 8.11
CA CYS A 17 11.26 -15.57 7.46
C CYS A 17 11.18 -15.94 5.98
N LYS A 18 12.28 -15.88 5.22
CA LYS A 18 12.30 -16.27 3.80
C LYS A 18 11.98 -17.74 3.58
N LYS A 19 12.37 -18.63 4.51
CA LYS A 19 11.97 -20.04 4.47
C LYS A 19 10.46 -20.20 4.64
N ALA A 20 9.84 -19.42 5.53
CA ALA A 20 8.40 -19.42 5.75
C ALA A 20 7.63 -18.77 4.58
N PHE A 21 8.22 -17.76 3.93
CA PHE A 21 7.65 -17.03 2.80
C PHE A 21 8.59 -17.08 1.59
N PRO A 22 8.62 -18.19 0.81
CA PRO A 22 9.62 -18.41 -0.24
C PRO A 22 9.67 -17.33 -1.32
N VAL A 23 8.54 -16.66 -1.59
CA VAL A 23 8.46 -15.55 -2.54
C VAL A 23 9.45 -14.41 -2.21
N LEU A 24 9.83 -14.25 -0.94
CA LEU A 24 10.76 -13.23 -0.50
C LEU A 24 12.17 -13.45 -1.07
N HIS A 25 12.56 -14.68 -1.42
CA HIS A 25 13.83 -14.95 -2.13
C HIS A 25 13.86 -14.32 -3.55
N GLU A 26 12.70 -14.20 -4.19
CA GLU A 26 12.59 -13.60 -5.52
C GLU A 26 12.58 -12.07 -5.45
N ILE A 27 12.01 -11.52 -4.38
CA ILE A 27 11.95 -10.08 -4.14
C ILE A 27 13.28 -9.58 -3.56
N ILE A 28 13.66 -10.00 -2.36
CA ILE A 28 14.84 -9.52 -1.62
C ILE A 28 16.12 -10.12 -2.21
N LYS A 29 17.00 -9.28 -2.74
CA LYS A 29 18.27 -9.70 -3.36
C LYS A 29 19.44 -9.51 -2.40
N PRO A 30 20.56 -10.25 -2.59
CA PRO A 30 21.73 -10.14 -1.73
C PRO A 30 22.29 -8.71 -1.60
N GLY A 31 22.21 -7.91 -2.68
CA GLY A 31 22.63 -6.51 -2.66
C GLY A 31 21.79 -5.64 -1.72
N ASP A 32 20.48 -5.90 -1.63
CA ASP A 32 19.58 -5.18 -0.71
C ASP A 32 19.94 -5.49 0.74
N VAL A 33 20.17 -6.78 1.03
CA VAL A 33 20.58 -7.25 2.36
C VAL A 33 21.90 -6.61 2.79
N LYS A 34 22.87 -6.54 1.87
CA LYS A 34 24.18 -5.91 2.15
C LYS A 34 24.05 -4.41 2.43
N ALA A 35 23.26 -3.69 1.64
CA ALA A 35 23.04 -2.26 1.84
C ALA A 35 22.35 -1.98 3.17
N TRP A 36 21.33 -2.78 3.49
CA TRP A 36 20.56 -2.64 4.72
C TRP A 36 21.34 -3.07 5.97
N ALA A 37 22.14 -4.13 5.91
CA ALA A 37 23.03 -4.53 7.02
C ALA A 37 24.05 -3.43 7.37
N LYS A 38 24.51 -2.65 6.38
CA LYS A 38 25.36 -1.47 6.61
C LYS A 38 24.59 -0.36 7.32
N GLN A 39 23.31 -0.15 7.00
CA GLN A 39 22.46 0.82 7.69
C GLN A 39 22.27 0.40 9.15
N LEU A 40 21.83 -0.85 9.40
CA LEU A 40 21.68 -1.36 10.77
C LEU A 40 22.93 -1.14 11.65
N ALA A 41 24.11 -1.46 11.11
CA ALA A 41 25.36 -1.35 11.85
C ALA A 41 25.72 0.11 12.23
N ALA A 42 25.08 1.09 11.61
CA ALA A 42 25.27 2.51 11.91
C ALA A 42 24.33 3.04 13.02
N HIS A 43 23.31 2.27 13.43
CA HIS A 43 22.39 2.66 14.50
C HIS A 43 22.86 2.17 15.87
N ALA A 44 22.68 3.00 16.90
CA ALA A 44 23.09 2.70 18.26
C ALA A 44 22.22 1.62 18.93
N SER A 45 20.96 1.50 18.50
CA SER A 45 19.99 0.50 18.98
C SER A 45 19.33 -0.17 17.77
N LEU A 46 19.47 -1.49 17.68
CA LEU A 46 18.85 -2.29 16.62
C LEU A 46 17.33 -2.40 16.84
N ASP A 47 16.91 -2.55 18.10
CA ASP A 47 15.50 -2.52 18.51
C ASP A 47 14.85 -1.21 18.07
N ASP A 48 15.51 -0.08 18.31
CA ASP A 48 14.96 1.22 17.93
C ASP A 48 14.88 1.35 16.41
N TYR A 49 15.88 0.90 15.66
CA TYR A 49 15.82 0.97 14.20
C TYR A 49 14.76 0.04 13.59
N LEU A 50 14.61 -1.17 14.15
CA LEU A 50 13.71 -2.19 13.64
C LEU A 50 12.25 -1.97 14.04
N LEU A 51 12.03 -1.37 15.21
CA LEU A 51 10.70 -1.23 15.83
C LEU A 51 10.25 0.23 15.97
N THR A 52 11.17 1.20 15.99
CA THR A 52 10.90 2.62 16.27
C THR A 52 11.38 3.62 15.21
N GLU A 53 11.91 3.22 14.04
CA GLU A 53 11.80 4.10 12.85
C GLU A 53 10.32 4.16 12.44
N MET A 54 9.58 4.98 13.20
CA MET A 54 8.15 5.15 13.20
C MET A 54 7.64 5.46 11.79
N GLY A 55 6.79 4.58 11.26
CA GLY A 55 5.97 4.83 10.05
C GLY A 55 6.37 4.06 8.78
N ASN A 56 7.59 3.54 8.67
CA ASN A 56 8.03 2.84 7.45
C ASN A 56 8.03 1.33 7.64
N LEU A 57 6.87 0.70 7.46
CA LEU A 57 6.72 -0.75 7.26
C LEU A 57 7.47 -1.15 5.98
N ASN A 58 8.79 -1.27 6.05
CA ASN A 58 9.60 -1.73 4.94
C ASN A 58 9.70 -3.26 5.00
N LEU A 59 9.84 -3.88 3.83
CA LEU A 59 9.81 -5.34 3.72
C LEU A 59 10.90 -6.03 4.57
N LEU A 60 12.08 -5.43 4.70
CA LEU A 60 13.21 -6.05 5.42
C LEU A 60 12.98 -6.05 6.94
N ASN A 61 12.54 -4.93 7.51
CA ASN A 61 12.24 -4.80 8.93
C ASN A 61 11.11 -5.77 9.33
N ILE A 62 10.01 -5.80 8.56
CA ILE A 62 8.90 -6.73 8.87
C ILE A 62 9.32 -8.20 8.72
N SER A 63 10.21 -8.51 7.75
CA SER A 63 10.69 -9.89 7.57
C SER A 63 11.52 -10.33 8.76
N ILE A 64 12.35 -9.44 9.32
CA ILE A 64 13.20 -9.77 10.47
C ILE A 64 12.39 -9.89 11.74
N ALA A 65 11.46 -8.95 12.00
CA ALA A 65 10.55 -9.04 13.12
C ALA A 65 9.70 -10.32 13.06
N THR A 66 9.17 -10.67 11.88
CA THR A 66 8.42 -11.92 11.68
C THR A 66 9.31 -13.15 11.90
N GLY A 67 10.55 -13.13 11.38
CA GLY A 67 11.54 -14.19 11.60
C GLY A 67 11.86 -14.42 13.07
N TRP A 68 12.05 -13.34 13.84
CA TRP A 68 12.23 -13.41 15.29
C TRP A 68 11.00 -14.03 15.98
N GLY A 69 9.79 -13.61 15.59
CA GLY A 69 8.54 -14.16 16.10
C GLY A 69 8.39 -15.66 15.82
N LEU A 70 8.78 -16.10 14.62
CA LEU A 70 8.80 -17.50 14.20
C LEU A 70 9.76 -18.33 15.06
N GLU A 71 11.02 -17.90 15.22
CA GLU A 71 12.03 -18.64 15.99
C GLU A 71 11.70 -18.73 17.49
N ASN A 72 11.06 -17.69 18.04
CA ASN A 72 10.76 -17.61 19.47
C ASN A 72 9.34 -18.03 19.85
N GLY A 73 8.52 -18.48 18.88
CA GLY A 73 7.14 -18.89 19.13
C GLY A 73 6.21 -17.76 19.59
N ARG A 74 6.44 -16.53 19.10
CA ARG A 74 5.74 -15.29 19.50
C ARG A 74 4.91 -14.66 18.38
N GLN A 75 4.54 -15.45 17.38
CA GLN A 75 3.86 -14.95 16.17
C GLN A 75 2.48 -14.33 16.46
N ASP A 76 1.82 -14.75 17.54
CA ASP A 76 0.52 -14.23 17.95
C ASP A 76 0.59 -12.84 18.62
N GLU A 77 1.78 -12.33 18.92
CA GLU A 77 1.94 -11.00 19.52
C GLU A 77 1.47 -9.91 18.54
N PRO A 78 0.72 -8.88 18.99
CA PRO A 78 -0.01 -7.95 18.12
C PRO A 78 0.76 -7.28 16.97
N PRO A 79 2.01 -6.80 17.08
CA PRO A 79 2.70 -6.27 15.90
C PRO A 79 3.15 -7.38 14.94
N LEU A 80 3.56 -8.54 15.47
CA LEU A 80 4.10 -9.65 14.69
C LEU A 80 3.03 -10.36 13.88
N ARG A 81 1.86 -10.58 14.46
CA ARG A 81 0.70 -11.12 13.74
C ARG A 81 0.31 -10.23 12.56
N HIS A 82 0.36 -8.92 12.74
CA HIS A 82 0.08 -7.98 11.64
C HIS A 82 1.14 -8.10 10.54
N TYR A 83 2.43 -8.10 10.88
CA TYR A 83 3.52 -8.26 9.90
C TYR A 83 3.42 -9.56 9.13
N GLN A 84 3.08 -10.65 9.80
CA GLN A 84 2.81 -11.93 9.16
C GLN A 84 1.66 -11.82 8.14
N GLY A 85 0.54 -11.19 8.52
CA GLY A 85 -0.58 -10.93 7.62
C GLY A 85 -0.19 -10.10 6.37
N LEU A 86 0.69 -9.11 6.53
CA LEU A 86 1.23 -8.34 5.40
C LEU A 86 2.03 -9.25 4.43
N LEU A 87 2.86 -10.14 4.96
CA LEU A 87 3.68 -11.07 4.16
C LEU A 87 2.85 -12.16 3.49
N GLU A 88 1.82 -12.66 4.16
CA GLU A 88 0.85 -13.61 3.60
C GLU A 88 0.09 -12.99 2.42
N LYS A 89 -0.40 -11.75 2.59
CA LYS A 89 -1.04 -10.98 1.51
C LYS A 89 -0.08 -10.74 0.35
N LEU A 90 1.13 -10.26 0.63
CA LEU A 90 2.14 -10.06 -0.41
C LEU A 90 2.38 -11.34 -1.20
N SER A 91 2.53 -12.48 -0.51
CA SER A 91 2.74 -13.79 -1.15
C SER A 91 1.56 -14.17 -2.04
N THR A 92 0.34 -14.07 -1.51
CA THR A 92 -0.90 -14.35 -2.24
C THR A 92 -1.03 -13.51 -3.51
N TYR A 93 -0.73 -12.21 -3.41
CA TYR A 93 -0.81 -11.29 -4.54
C TYR A 93 0.26 -11.58 -5.59
N LEU A 94 1.48 -11.89 -5.18
CA LEU A 94 2.56 -12.22 -6.10
C LEU A 94 2.35 -13.56 -6.80
N ASP A 95 1.64 -14.50 -6.19
CA ASP A 95 1.26 -15.75 -6.86
C ASP A 95 0.15 -15.54 -7.88
N LYS A 96 -0.78 -14.60 -7.63
CA LYS A 96 -1.76 -14.15 -8.63
C LYS A 96 -1.11 -13.37 -9.77
N PHE A 97 -0.07 -12.59 -9.48
CA PHE A 97 0.62 -11.72 -10.43
C PHE A 97 2.13 -12.04 -10.53
N PRO A 98 2.51 -13.25 -11.00
CA PRO A 98 3.90 -13.72 -10.95
C PRO A 98 4.89 -12.85 -11.74
N ARG A 99 4.40 -12.15 -12.76
CA ARG A 99 5.22 -11.21 -13.57
C ARG A 99 5.81 -10.08 -12.72
N LEU A 100 5.17 -9.70 -11.61
CA LEU A 100 5.65 -8.64 -10.72
C LEU A 100 6.95 -9.04 -10.00
N LYS A 101 7.18 -10.33 -9.75
CA LYS A 101 8.41 -10.85 -9.11
C LYS A 101 9.67 -10.49 -9.90
N ALA A 102 9.56 -10.38 -11.23
CA ALA A 102 10.66 -9.98 -12.11
C ALA A 102 10.74 -8.46 -12.38
N ASN A 103 9.65 -7.71 -12.15
CA ASN A 103 9.57 -6.29 -12.46
C ASN A 103 10.50 -5.47 -11.52
N ARG A 104 11.41 -4.69 -12.09
CA ARG A 104 12.37 -3.86 -11.33
C ARG A 104 11.70 -2.67 -10.63
N SER A 105 10.77 -1.98 -11.30
CA SER A 105 10.01 -0.85 -10.74
C SER A 105 9.23 -1.30 -9.51
N PHE A 106 8.42 -2.35 -9.68
CA PHE A 106 7.62 -2.93 -8.62
C PHE A 106 8.47 -3.42 -7.43
N ARG A 107 9.57 -4.15 -7.68
CA ARG A 107 10.49 -4.56 -6.60
C ARG A 107 11.08 -3.37 -5.85
N GLY A 108 11.29 -2.24 -6.52
CA GLY A 108 11.70 -1.00 -5.87
C GLY A 108 10.64 -0.47 -4.91
N LYS A 109 9.36 -0.44 -5.33
CA LYS A 109 8.22 -0.02 -4.52
C LYS A 109 8.07 -0.87 -3.25
N VAL A 110 8.10 -2.20 -3.37
CA VAL A 110 7.90 -3.13 -2.24
C VAL A 110 9.04 -3.07 -1.21
N LYS A 111 10.29 -2.84 -1.64
CA LYS A 111 11.46 -2.88 -0.76
C LYS A 111 11.66 -1.61 0.06
N ASN A 112 11.04 -0.50 -0.33
CA ASN A 112 11.18 0.82 0.25
C ASN A 112 12.64 1.22 0.56
N LEU A 113 13.35 1.69 -0.46
CA LEU A 113 14.49 2.57 -0.26
C LEU A 113 13.93 3.98 0.01
N THR A 114 13.68 4.32 1.27
CA THR A 114 13.28 5.66 1.77
C THR A 114 12.13 6.35 0.98
N GLY A 115 10.90 6.27 1.49
CA GLY A 115 9.79 7.16 1.13
C GLY A 115 8.54 6.56 0.47
N LEU A 116 8.47 5.23 0.26
CA LEU A 116 7.27 4.55 -0.26
C LEU A 116 6.85 3.40 0.66
N SER A 117 5.75 3.54 1.38
CA SER A 117 5.27 2.53 2.32
C SER A 117 4.84 1.24 1.61
N LEU A 118 5.30 0.08 2.11
CA LEU A 118 4.82 -1.24 1.68
C LEU A 118 3.30 -1.32 1.67
N LEU A 119 2.65 -0.64 2.61
CA LEU A 119 1.19 -0.62 2.70
C LEU A 119 0.54 0.04 1.49
N THR A 120 1.14 1.10 0.94
CA THR A 120 0.64 1.73 -0.30
C THR A 120 0.69 0.73 -1.45
N THR A 121 1.81 0.01 -1.58
CA THR A 121 1.94 -1.04 -2.60
C THR A 121 0.98 -2.20 -2.35
N LEU A 122 0.75 -2.60 -1.10
CA LEU A 122 -0.24 -3.62 -0.75
C LEU A 122 -1.66 -3.15 -1.06
N SER A 123 -1.97 -1.87 -0.89
CA SER A 123 -3.25 -1.28 -1.26
C SER A 123 -3.49 -1.40 -2.77
N GLU A 124 -2.49 -1.07 -3.59
CA GLU A 124 -2.51 -1.28 -5.05
C GLU A 124 -2.80 -2.74 -5.39
N LEU A 125 -2.05 -3.66 -4.78
CA LEU A 125 -2.16 -5.09 -5.02
C LEU A 125 -3.49 -5.68 -4.55
N SER A 126 -4.08 -5.14 -3.49
CA SER A 126 -5.34 -5.63 -2.92
C SER A 126 -6.50 -5.32 -3.86
N LEU A 127 -6.57 -4.08 -4.38
CA LEU A 127 -7.54 -3.71 -5.41
C LEU A 127 -7.35 -4.56 -6.67
N ALA A 128 -6.11 -4.67 -7.16
CA ALA A 128 -5.77 -5.49 -8.32
C ALA A 128 -6.20 -6.95 -8.14
N PHE A 129 -5.89 -7.54 -6.98
CA PHE A 129 -6.23 -8.92 -6.66
C PHE A 129 -7.74 -9.13 -6.63
N GLN A 130 -8.51 -8.22 -6.02
CA GLN A 130 -9.96 -8.33 -5.98
C GLN A 130 -10.57 -8.20 -7.38
N LEU A 131 -10.10 -7.26 -8.20
CA LEU A 131 -10.53 -7.14 -9.60
C LEU A 131 -10.21 -8.42 -10.39
N ALA A 132 -9.00 -8.95 -10.27
CA ALA A 132 -8.64 -10.21 -10.94
C ALA A 132 -9.38 -11.45 -10.40
N THR A 133 -9.86 -11.41 -9.16
CA THR A 133 -10.71 -12.45 -8.57
C THR A 133 -12.14 -12.36 -9.12
N ASN A 134 -12.61 -11.15 -9.40
CA ASN A 134 -13.91 -10.88 -10.02
C ASN A 134 -13.91 -11.07 -11.55
N GLY A 135 -12.83 -11.61 -12.14
CA GLY A 135 -12.76 -11.95 -13.56
C GLY A 135 -12.26 -10.84 -14.48
N TYR A 136 -11.79 -9.71 -13.95
CA TYR A 136 -11.19 -8.65 -14.76
C TYR A 136 -9.75 -8.99 -15.15
N GLN A 137 -9.35 -8.62 -16.36
CA GLN A 137 -7.95 -8.63 -16.75
C GLN A 137 -7.24 -7.42 -16.17
N VAL A 138 -6.17 -7.63 -15.40
CA VAL A 138 -5.46 -6.56 -14.69
C VAL A 138 -4.08 -6.27 -15.29
N VAL A 139 -3.75 -4.98 -15.44
CA VAL A 139 -2.45 -4.46 -15.87
C VAL A 139 -1.99 -3.37 -14.91
N PHE A 140 -0.69 -3.30 -14.63
CA PHE A 140 -0.10 -2.32 -13.72
C PHE A 140 0.61 -1.18 -14.46
N GLU A 141 0.69 -0.01 -13.83
CA GLU A 141 1.51 1.13 -14.25
C GLU A 141 1.26 1.62 -15.70
N LYS A 142 -0.02 1.75 -16.10
CA LYS A 142 -0.38 2.25 -17.45
C LYS A 142 -0.07 3.73 -17.56
N LYS A 143 0.85 4.08 -18.46
CA LYS A 143 1.36 5.43 -18.66
C LYS A 143 0.34 6.35 -19.32
N PHE A 144 0.34 7.62 -18.92
CA PHE A 144 -0.49 8.69 -19.50
C PHE A 144 0.26 10.03 -19.48
N LYS A 145 -0.21 10.97 -20.31
CA LYS A 145 0.35 12.33 -20.37
C LYS A 145 -0.69 13.38 -20.00
N ARG A 146 -0.25 14.44 -19.31
CA ARG A 146 -1.03 15.67 -19.10
C ARG A 146 -0.56 16.71 -20.10
N ALA A 147 -1.47 17.49 -20.67
CA ALA A 147 -1.18 18.43 -21.76
C ALA A 147 -0.01 19.38 -21.47
N ALA A 148 0.14 19.89 -20.24
CA ALA A 148 1.19 20.82 -19.84
C ALA A 148 2.32 20.20 -18.99
N ALA A 149 2.34 18.88 -18.79
CA ALA A 149 3.40 18.23 -17.99
C ALA A 149 4.52 17.68 -18.87
N ALA A 150 5.77 18.02 -18.53
CA ALA A 150 6.95 17.52 -19.23
C ALA A 150 7.24 16.03 -18.98
N ALA A 151 6.71 15.46 -17.89
CA ALA A 151 6.96 14.07 -17.49
C ALA A 151 5.69 13.22 -17.61
N ASP A 152 5.86 12.03 -18.17
CA ASP A 152 4.83 10.99 -18.20
C ASP A 152 4.45 10.58 -16.77
N LYS A 153 3.16 10.34 -16.57
CA LYS A 153 2.59 9.77 -15.34
C LYS A 153 2.07 8.37 -15.63
N ASP A 154 1.64 7.63 -14.62
CA ASP A 154 0.98 6.33 -14.77
C ASP A 154 -0.15 6.19 -13.78
N VAL A 155 -1.17 5.42 -14.10
CA VAL A 155 -2.12 4.90 -13.11
C VAL A 155 -1.62 3.55 -12.59
N ASP A 156 -1.83 3.27 -11.31
CA ASP A 156 -1.28 2.09 -10.67
C ASP A 156 -1.89 0.79 -11.22
N VAL A 157 -3.22 0.79 -11.42
CA VAL A 157 -3.98 -0.40 -11.83
C VAL A 157 -4.90 -0.06 -12.99
N SER A 158 -4.97 -0.93 -14.00
CA SER A 158 -5.97 -0.91 -15.05
C SER A 158 -6.67 -2.26 -15.10
N ALA A 159 -8.00 -2.25 -15.23
CA ALA A 159 -8.82 -3.44 -15.32
C ALA A 159 -9.67 -3.41 -16.60
N THR A 160 -9.77 -4.56 -17.26
CA THR A 160 -10.58 -4.74 -18.46
C THR A 160 -11.59 -5.86 -18.23
N ASP A 161 -12.86 -5.58 -18.51
CA ASP A 161 -13.92 -6.58 -18.43
C ASP A 161 -13.95 -7.50 -19.67
N ALA A 162 -14.79 -8.53 -19.63
CA ALA A 162 -14.92 -9.49 -20.74
C ALA A 162 -15.46 -8.87 -22.04
N THR A 163 -16.09 -7.69 -21.97
CA THR A 163 -16.61 -6.95 -23.12
C THR A 163 -15.63 -5.92 -23.67
N GLY A 164 -14.46 -5.76 -23.04
CA GLY A 164 -13.42 -4.84 -23.44
C GLY A 164 -13.54 -3.43 -22.84
N HIS A 165 -14.47 -3.19 -21.91
CA HIS A 165 -14.49 -1.91 -21.20
C HIS A 165 -13.30 -1.80 -20.26
N VAL A 166 -12.61 -0.67 -20.33
CA VAL A 166 -11.39 -0.40 -19.56
C VAL A 166 -11.67 0.61 -18.46
N VAL A 167 -11.14 0.33 -17.28
CA VAL A 167 -11.13 1.24 -16.14
C VAL A 167 -9.71 1.36 -15.60
N HIS A 168 -9.31 2.58 -15.27
CA HIS A 168 -7.99 2.95 -14.74
C HIS A 168 -8.14 3.49 -13.32
N PHE A 169 -7.27 3.05 -12.44
CA PHE A 169 -7.24 3.42 -11.04
C PHE A 169 -5.86 3.94 -10.67
N GLU A 170 -5.80 5.20 -10.24
CA GLU A 170 -4.76 5.60 -9.30
C GLU A 170 -5.18 5.12 -7.92
N VAL A 171 -4.30 4.46 -7.18
CA VAL A 171 -4.60 4.01 -5.83
C VAL A 171 -4.00 4.98 -4.83
N TYR A 172 -4.83 5.43 -3.90
CA TYR A 172 -4.44 6.32 -2.83
C TYR A 172 -4.59 5.63 -1.49
N MET A 173 -3.47 5.52 -0.82
CA MET A 173 -3.39 5.27 0.61
C MET A 173 -2.48 6.35 1.19
N PRO A 174 -2.91 7.11 2.20
CA PRO A 174 -2.03 8.06 2.86
C PRO A 174 -0.80 7.31 3.40
N SER A 175 0.39 7.76 3.00
CA SER A 175 1.63 7.28 3.59
C SER A 175 1.78 7.95 4.95
N LYS A 176 1.77 7.16 6.04
CA LYS A 176 1.99 7.60 7.43
C LYS A 176 3.31 8.37 7.69
N VAL A 177 4.12 8.65 6.68
CA VAL A 177 5.35 9.47 6.77
C VAL A 177 5.04 10.96 6.92
N MET A 178 3.78 11.39 6.79
CA MET A 178 3.41 12.80 7.00
C MET A 178 3.02 13.17 8.43
N GLU A 179 2.76 12.24 9.37
CA GLU A 179 2.28 12.60 10.71
C GLU A 179 2.92 11.76 11.82
N ASP A 180 3.61 12.47 12.73
CA ASP A 180 4.37 11.98 13.89
C ASP A 180 3.50 11.39 15.02
N GLU A 181 2.26 11.00 14.76
CA GLU A 181 1.41 10.37 15.76
C GLU A 181 0.93 9.00 15.28
N GLY A 182 0.69 8.12 16.25
CA GLY A 182 0.59 6.68 16.06
C GLY A 182 -0.46 6.24 15.05
N PHE A 183 -0.70 4.94 15.02
CA PHE A 183 -1.60 4.30 14.05
C PHE A 183 -3.06 4.79 14.02
N LEU A 184 -3.40 5.84 14.79
CA LEU A 184 -4.69 6.38 15.14
C LEU A 184 -4.57 7.90 15.39
N ASP A 185 -4.85 8.76 14.40
CA ASP A 185 -5.12 10.19 14.68
C ASP A 185 -6.63 10.42 14.83
N LEU A 186 -7.05 10.67 16.07
CA LEU A 186 -8.45 10.97 16.39
C LEU A 186 -8.85 12.41 16.03
N ASN A 187 -7.88 13.26 15.67
CA ASN A 187 -8.07 14.68 15.40
C ASN A 187 -8.28 15.00 13.91
N GLU A 188 -7.82 14.17 12.95
CA GLU A 188 -8.11 14.32 11.50
C GLU A 188 -9.62 14.50 11.28
N ASP A 189 -10.13 15.57 10.67
CA ASP A 189 -11.58 15.74 10.41
C ASP A 189 -11.98 15.38 8.97
N ASP A 190 -13.29 15.44 8.65
CA ASP A 190 -13.77 15.08 7.30
C ASP A 190 -13.26 16.07 6.23
N ALA A 191 -12.93 17.30 6.63
CA ALA A 191 -12.37 18.31 5.74
C ALA A 191 -10.90 18.01 5.43
N ASP A 192 -10.14 17.48 6.40
CA ASP A 192 -8.76 17.03 6.18
C ASP A 192 -8.71 15.82 5.22
N PHE A 193 -9.60 14.83 5.42
CA PHE A 193 -9.74 13.72 4.47
C PHE A 193 -10.07 14.20 3.04
N ALA A 194 -11.07 15.07 2.91
CA ALA A 194 -11.46 15.65 1.62
C ALA A 194 -10.29 16.43 0.98
N GLY A 195 -9.56 17.23 1.76
CA GLY A 195 -8.40 17.99 1.31
C GLY A 195 -7.25 17.09 0.84
N ARG A 196 -6.99 15.98 1.52
CA ARG A 196 -5.99 14.98 1.11
C ARG A 196 -6.35 14.30 -0.21
N VAL A 197 -7.63 13.94 -0.37
CA VAL A 197 -8.16 13.37 -1.62
C VAL A 197 -8.04 14.38 -2.77
N GLU A 198 -8.43 15.63 -2.56
CA GLU A 198 -8.29 16.72 -3.54
C GLU A 198 -6.82 16.94 -3.94
N ALA A 199 -5.92 17.02 -2.95
CA ALA A 199 -4.49 17.18 -3.20
C ALA A 199 -3.93 16.02 -4.04
N LYS A 200 -4.33 14.77 -3.74
CA LYS A 200 -3.92 13.61 -4.55
C LYS A 200 -4.45 13.68 -5.98
N LEU A 201 -5.71 14.06 -6.17
CA LEU A 201 -6.32 14.22 -7.50
C LEU A 201 -5.58 15.28 -8.33
N LEU A 202 -5.34 16.46 -7.76
CA LEU A 202 -4.67 17.56 -8.43
C LEU A 202 -3.20 17.25 -8.74
N THR A 203 -2.47 16.65 -7.80
CA THR A 203 -1.05 16.30 -8.01
C THR A 203 -0.87 15.23 -9.08
N LYS A 204 -1.77 14.22 -9.12
CA LYS A 204 -1.68 13.12 -10.08
C LYS A 204 -2.22 13.50 -11.46
N PHE A 205 -3.45 13.98 -11.52
CA PHE A 205 -4.19 14.19 -12.76
C PHE A 205 -4.20 15.65 -13.21
N GLY A 206 -4.20 16.60 -12.27
CA GLY A 206 -4.38 18.01 -12.56
C GLY A 206 -5.77 18.31 -13.12
N ASN A 207 -5.94 19.51 -13.70
CA ASN A 207 -7.22 19.97 -14.27
C ASN A 207 -7.30 19.84 -15.79
N GLU A 208 -6.24 19.36 -16.41
CA GLU A 208 -6.07 19.34 -17.86
C GLU A 208 -6.52 18.03 -18.48
N VAL A 209 -6.62 18.01 -19.82
CA VAL A 209 -6.89 16.78 -20.56
C VAL A 209 -5.72 15.82 -20.40
N ILE A 210 -6.04 14.57 -20.08
CA ILE A 210 -5.11 13.45 -20.09
C ILE A 210 -5.21 12.71 -21.42
N THR A 211 -4.10 12.14 -21.89
CA THR A 211 -4.05 11.33 -23.11
C THR A 211 -3.42 9.96 -22.82
N ALA A 212 -3.72 8.98 -23.68
CA ALA A 212 -3.29 7.57 -23.61
C ALA A 212 -4.01 6.66 -22.58
N LEU A 213 -5.00 7.18 -21.85
CA LEU A 213 -5.99 6.37 -21.14
C LEU A 213 -7.25 6.25 -22.02
N ASP A 214 -7.70 5.02 -22.27
CA ASP A 214 -8.74 4.63 -23.24
C ASP A 214 -10.02 4.11 -22.57
N GLY A 215 -10.25 4.54 -21.34
CA GLY A 215 -11.35 4.10 -20.50
C GLY A 215 -11.66 5.09 -19.39
N GLN A 216 -12.44 4.65 -18.42
CA GLN A 216 -12.80 5.48 -17.28
C GLN A 216 -11.64 5.59 -16.30
N VAL A 217 -11.47 6.74 -15.66
CA VAL A 217 -10.37 7.03 -14.75
C VAL A 217 -10.92 7.36 -13.38
N PHE A 218 -10.48 6.63 -12.36
CA PHE A 218 -10.90 6.82 -10.99
C PHE A 218 -9.68 7.00 -10.07
N LEU A 219 -9.88 7.74 -8.99
CA LEU A 219 -9.04 7.61 -7.81
C LEU A 219 -9.67 6.55 -6.90
N ALA A 220 -8.95 5.47 -6.62
CA ALA A 220 -9.34 4.46 -5.66
C ALA A 220 -8.70 4.78 -4.29
N VAL A 221 -9.51 5.08 -3.28
CA VAL A 221 -9.04 5.49 -1.95
C VAL A 221 -9.25 4.35 -0.96
N ASN A 222 -8.17 3.88 -0.33
CA ASN A 222 -8.27 2.95 0.79
C ASN A 222 -8.62 3.71 2.07
N THR A 223 -9.84 3.53 2.57
CA THR A 223 -10.37 4.24 3.73
C THR A 223 -9.91 3.64 5.06
N ALA A 224 -9.28 2.46 5.07
CA ALA A 224 -8.88 1.74 6.27
C ALA A 224 -7.91 2.48 7.19
N PHE A 225 -7.20 3.46 6.63
CA PHE A 225 -6.12 4.23 7.26
C PHE A 225 -6.46 5.72 7.42
N PHE A 226 -7.76 6.05 7.38
CA PHE A 226 -8.29 7.33 7.82
C PHE A 226 -9.04 7.08 9.13
N ASP A 227 -8.34 7.25 10.25
CA ASP A 227 -8.71 6.65 11.52
C ASP A 227 -10.00 7.26 12.10
N ARG A 228 -10.25 8.57 11.93
CA ARG A 228 -11.53 9.16 12.35
C ARG A 228 -12.71 8.72 11.49
N LEU A 229 -12.52 8.38 10.21
CA LEU A 229 -13.58 7.78 9.39
C LEU A 229 -13.93 6.38 9.90
N ARG A 230 -12.94 5.55 10.29
CA ARG A 230 -13.19 4.25 10.95
C ARG A 230 -13.90 4.42 12.29
N VAL A 231 -13.45 5.34 13.13
CA VAL A 231 -14.07 5.63 14.44
C VAL A 231 -15.50 6.14 14.24
N LYS A 232 -15.74 7.10 13.35
CA LYS A 232 -17.11 7.57 13.03
C LYS A 232 -17.98 6.46 12.47
N ASN A 233 -17.50 5.62 11.55
CA ASN A 233 -18.30 4.50 11.02
C ASN A 233 -18.56 3.41 12.07
N ALA A 234 -17.70 3.26 13.08
CA ALA A 234 -17.89 2.31 14.18
C ALA A 234 -18.81 2.83 15.30
N PHE A 235 -18.81 4.14 15.57
CA PHE A 235 -19.56 4.76 16.68
C PHE A 235 -20.81 5.54 16.24
N SER A 236 -20.87 6.02 15.00
CA SER A 236 -22.06 6.65 14.43
C SER A 236 -22.85 5.61 13.62
N PHE A 237 -24.13 5.44 13.95
CA PHE A 237 -25.08 4.62 13.17
C PHE A 237 -25.42 5.24 11.80
N THR A 238 -24.76 6.33 11.42
CA THR A 238 -24.93 7.06 10.16
C THR A 238 -23.75 6.76 9.27
N ALA A 239 -24.00 6.19 8.09
CA ALA A 239 -22.98 6.04 7.06
C ALA A 239 -22.34 7.40 6.76
N SER A 240 -21.00 7.43 6.68
CA SER A 240 -20.28 8.63 6.25
C SER A 240 -20.79 9.10 4.88
N ASP A 241 -21.24 10.35 4.79
CA ASP A 241 -21.69 10.95 3.54
C ASP A 241 -20.49 11.45 2.74
N TYR A 242 -20.05 10.64 1.79
CA TYR A 242 -18.94 10.96 0.90
C TYR A 242 -19.36 11.74 -0.36
N SER A 243 -20.64 12.10 -0.49
CA SER A 243 -21.17 12.75 -1.71
C SER A 243 -20.37 13.99 -2.11
N ARG A 244 -19.93 14.80 -1.14
CA ARG A 244 -19.15 16.03 -1.34
C ARG A 244 -17.78 15.81 -1.99
N LEU A 245 -17.21 14.61 -1.92
CA LEU A 245 -15.93 14.33 -2.59
C LEU A 245 -16.06 14.44 -4.11
N ILE A 246 -17.27 14.25 -4.67
CA ILE A 246 -17.46 14.31 -6.12
C ILE A 246 -17.20 15.71 -6.67
N ASP A 247 -17.43 16.73 -5.86
CA ASP A 247 -17.22 18.14 -6.21
C ASP A 247 -15.72 18.46 -6.37
N LEU A 248 -14.84 17.64 -5.78
CA LEU A 248 -13.38 17.77 -5.82
C LEU A 248 -12.75 17.08 -7.03
N VAL A 249 -13.50 16.20 -7.70
CA VAL A 249 -12.98 15.41 -8.80
C VAL A 249 -12.68 16.35 -9.98
N PRO A 250 -11.47 16.36 -10.56
CA PRO A 250 -11.14 17.23 -11.68
C PRO A 250 -11.69 16.68 -13.00
N ARG A 251 -11.75 17.49 -14.05
CA ARG A 251 -12.32 17.10 -15.36
C ARG A 251 -11.80 15.78 -15.95
N PRO A 252 -10.50 15.44 -15.91
CA PRO A 252 -9.98 14.20 -16.52
C PRO A 252 -10.28 12.92 -15.73
N VAL A 253 -10.98 13.01 -14.59
CA VAL A 253 -11.29 11.88 -13.72
C VAL A 253 -12.80 11.70 -13.65
N ASP A 254 -13.27 10.47 -13.83
CA ASP A 254 -14.69 10.09 -13.87
C ASP A 254 -15.30 9.95 -12.47
N GLY A 255 -14.48 9.76 -11.44
CA GLY A 255 -14.97 9.63 -10.08
C GLY A 255 -13.95 9.14 -9.05
N ILE A 256 -14.49 8.71 -7.90
CA ILE A 256 -13.73 8.15 -6.78
C ILE A 256 -14.33 6.80 -6.40
N LEU A 257 -13.49 5.77 -6.32
CA LEU A 257 -13.85 4.48 -5.73
C LEU A 257 -13.34 4.46 -4.29
N LEU A 258 -14.21 4.20 -3.33
CA LEU A 258 -13.79 3.91 -1.96
C LEU A 258 -13.67 2.40 -1.76
N PHE A 259 -12.66 1.97 -1.01
CA PHE A 259 -12.52 0.59 -0.57
C PHE A 259 -11.82 0.54 0.79
N ASP A 260 -11.92 -0.60 1.46
CA ASP A 260 -11.32 -0.82 2.78
C ASP A 260 -10.45 -2.07 2.72
N ASP A 261 -9.19 -1.94 3.11
CA ASP A 261 -8.34 -3.07 3.45
C ASP A 261 -7.36 -2.66 4.55
N ASP A 262 -7.60 -3.15 5.77
CA ASP A 262 -6.75 -2.89 6.95
C ASP A 262 -5.54 -3.83 7.07
N PHE A 263 -5.42 -4.78 6.14
CA PHE A 263 -4.43 -5.84 6.11
C PHE A 263 -4.33 -6.69 7.39
N GLY A 264 -5.36 -6.68 8.24
CA GLY A 264 -5.38 -7.41 9.51
C GLY A 264 -5.67 -8.92 9.36
N ALA A 265 -6.24 -9.32 8.22
CA ALA A 265 -6.57 -10.71 7.91
C ALA A 265 -6.47 -10.98 6.40
N GLY A 266 -6.39 -12.24 5.99
CA GLY A 266 -6.33 -12.61 4.57
C GLY A 266 -7.51 -12.08 3.72
N ASN A 267 -8.70 -11.90 4.32
CA ASN A 267 -9.92 -11.43 3.64
C ASN A 267 -10.47 -10.10 4.20
N SER A 268 -9.59 -9.14 4.51
CA SER A 268 -9.98 -7.82 5.00
C SER A 268 -10.53 -6.88 3.91
N PHE A 269 -10.34 -7.17 2.62
CA PHE A 269 -10.74 -6.29 1.53
C PHE A 269 -12.27 -6.17 1.40
N ARG A 270 -12.77 -4.94 1.24
CA ARG A 270 -14.18 -4.64 0.96
C ARG A 270 -14.31 -3.50 -0.04
N PHE A 271 -15.15 -3.66 -1.05
CA PHE A 271 -15.56 -2.53 -1.88
C PHE A 271 -16.47 -1.59 -1.09
N GLY A 272 -16.19 -0.30 -1.18
CA GLY A 272 -17.07 0.76 -0.74
C GLY A 272 -17.82 1.39 -1.92
N PRO A 273 -18.42 2.56 -1.70
CA PRO A 273 -19.14 3.30 -2.74
C PRO A 273 -18.25 3.72 -3.91
N LEU A 274 -18.85 3.72 -5.11
CA LEU A 274 -18.30 4.35 -6.31
C LEU A 274 -19.03 5.68 -6.55
N LEU A 275 -18.33 6.79 -6.35
CA LEU A 275 -18.83 8.14 -6.58
C LEU A 275 -18.50 8.54 -8.01
N ARG A 276 -19.50 8.85 -8.84
CA ARG A 276 -19.30 9.15 -10.26
C ARG A 276 -19.80 10.55 -10.59
N LYS A 277 -19.08 11.23 -11.48
CA LYS A 277 -19.60 12.42 -12.13
C LYS A 277 -20.69 12.01 -13.11
N LEU A 278 -21.81 12.71 -13.03
CA LEU A 278 -22.91 12.58 -13.98
C LEU A 278 -22.56 13.28 -15.30
#